data_AF-A0A818E8D5-F1
#
_entry.id   AF-A0A818E8D5-F1
#
_cell.length_a   1.000
_cell.length_b   1.000
_cell.length_c   1.000
_cell.angle_alpha   90.00
_cell.angle_beta   90.00
_cell.angle_gamma   90.00
#
_symmetry.space_group_name_H-M   'P 1'
#
loop_
_entity.id
_entity.type
_entity.pdbx_description
1 polymer ?
#
loop_
_entity_poly.entity_id
_entity_poly.type
_entity_poly.pdbx_seq_one_letter_code
_entity_poly.pdbx_strand_id
1 'polypeptide(L)'
;MNQSDINFLDLPNEMLLTILKKLDNIDVLYSLFGINNKRLDILVQDGVFTNNLNFVTTSLITDEKFDRFCTYILPRSHHCVKKLILEATSMERILLAGDYPNLTYLELFNFKQEKVFHYFAEYPSLSINDLPSNCYFSSSLTALCINMTHIDDCLAILDGRLKQLTTFIVQINCISDSPLISRNMAS
;
A
#
# COMPACT_ATOMS: atom_id res chain seq x y z
N MET A 1 -6.43 30.92 -34.52
CA MET A 1 -7.30 30.43 -33.45
C MET A 1 -6.42 30.27 -32.22
N ASN A 2 -6.58 31.13 -31.23
CA ASN A 2 -5.81 31.04 -29.99
C ASN A 2 -6.39 29.88 -29.19
N GLN A 3 -5.67 28.76 -29.10
CA GLN A 3 -5.93 27.76 -28.07
C GLN A 3 -5.67 28.45 -26.73
N SER A 4 -6.74 28.81 -26.03
CA SER A 4 -6.63 29.16 -24.63
C SER A 4 -6.26 27.88 -23.89
N ASP A 5 -5.03 27.81 -23.38
CA ASP A 5 -4.60 26.78 -22.47
C ASP A 5 -5.47 26.85 -21.22
N ILE A 6 -6.48 25.98 -21.15
CA ILE A 6 -7.30 25.85 -19.95
C ILE A 6 -6.38 25.26 -18.88
N ASN A 7 -6.11 26.02 -17.83
CA ASN A 7 -5.34 25.51 -16.72
C ASN A 7 -6.17 24.47 -15.99
N PHE A 8 -5.59 23.30 -15.76
CA PHE A 8 -6.21 22.20 -15.03
C PHE A 8 -6.80 22.66 -13.68
N LEU A 9 -6.14 23.61 -13.03
CA LEU A 9 -6.56 24.15 -11.73
C LEU A 9 -7.81 25.04 -11.79
N ASP A 10 -8.21 25.49 -12.97
CA ASP A 10 -9.43 26.31 -13.16
C ASP A 10 -10.69 25.45 -13.21
N LEU A 11 -10.55 24.12 -13.32
CA LEU A 11 -11.69 23.21 -13.33
C LEU A 11 -12.40 23.17 -11.97
N PRO A 12 -13.73 22.99 -11.93
CA PRO A 12 -14.49 22.74 -10.69
C PRO A 12 -14.04 21.48 -9.94
N ASN A 13 -14.30 21.42 -8.63
CA ASN A 13 -13.86 20.30 -7.77
C ASN A 13 -14.41 18.96 -8.24
N GLU A 14 -15.65 18.95 -8.71
CA GLU A 14 -16.36 17.76 -9.17
C GLU A 14 -15.68 17.17 -10.41
N MET A 15 -15.23 18.04 -11.33
CA MET A 15 -14.47 17.62 -12.50
C MET A 15 -13.09 17.10 -12.12
N LEU A 16 -12.38 17.81 -11.22
CA LEU A 16 -11.09 17.37 -10.71
C LEU A 16 -11.18 16.00 -10.04
N LEU A 17 -12.13 15.78 -9.14
CA LEU A 17 -12.36 14.48 -8.51
C LEU A 17 -12.69 13.40 -9.54
N THR A 18 -13.48 13.73 -10.57
CA THR A 18 -13.80 12.78 -11.63
C THR A 18 -12.56 12.38 -12.43
N ILE A 19 -11.62 13.31 -12.65
CA ILE A 19 -10.36 13.04 -13.33
C ILE A 19 -9.43 12.22 -12.42
N LEU A 20 -9.23 12.66 -11.18
CA LEU A 20 -8.35 11.98 -10.22
C LEU A 20 -8.78 10.52 -9.95
N LYS A 21 -10.09 10.24 -9.94
CA LYS A 21 -10.61 8.86 -9.80
C LYS A 21 -10.26 7.93 -10.95
N LYS A 22 -9.91 8.47 -12.12
CA LYS A 22 -9.53 7.68 -13.30
C LYS A 22 -8.04 7.41 -13.38
N LEU A 23 -7.25 8.05 -12.52
CA LEU A 23 -5.81 7.89 -12.45
C LEU A 23 -5.46 6.89 -11.35
N ASP A 24 -4.37 6.16 -11.56
CA ASP A 24 -3.80 5.33 -10.49
C ASP A 24 -3.30 6.23 -9.36
N ASN A 25 -3.35 5.74 -8.11
CA ASN A 25 -3.00 6.58 -6.96
C ASN A 25 -1.57 7.14 -7.07
N ILE A 26 -0.64 6.37 -7.64
CA ILE A 26 0.72 6.81 -7.91
C ILE A 26 0.73 7.99 -8.89
N ASP A 27 0.01 7.90 -10.01
CA ASP A 27 -0.07 9.00 -10.98
C ASP A 27 -0.64 10.26 -10.35
N VAL A 28 -1.63 10.12 -9.47
CA VAL A 28 -2.16 11.24 -8.70
C VAL A 28 -1.08 11.82 -7.78
N LEU A 29 -0.37 11.00 -7.00
CA LEU A 29 0.72 11.50 -6.15
C LEU A 29 1.77 12.27 -6.96
N TYR A 30 2.16 11.76 -8.12
CA TYR A 30 3.16 12.37 -8.98
C TYR A 30 2.67 13.65 -9.65
N SER A 31 1.41 13.69 -10.09
CA SER A 31 0.79 14.82 -10.78
C SER A 31 0.54 16.01 -9.86
N LEU A 32 0.34 15.75 -8.57
CA LEU A 32 0.11 16.80 -7.57
C LEU A 32 1.41 17.31 -6.96
N PHE A 33 2.50 16.57 -7.11
CA PHE A 33 3.80 16.95 -6.59
C PHE A 33 4.45 18.06 -7.41
N GLY A 34 4.78 19.17 -6.74
CA GLY A 34 5.33 20.39 -7.37
C GLY A 34 4.27 21.46 -7.61
N ILE A 35 2.99 21.10 -7.55
CA ILE A 35 1.89 22.04 -7.54
C ILE A 35 1.55 22.29 -6.06
N ASN A 36 2.12 23.33 -5.45
CA ASN A 36 1.78 23.72 -4.07
C ASN A 36 0.35 24.29 -4.00
N ASN A 37 -0.63 23.40 -4.05
CA ASN A 37 -2.03 23.75 -4.12
C ASN A 37 -2.82 23.04 -3.03
N LYS A 38 -3.16 23.81 -1.99
CA LYS A 38 -3.98 23.38 -0.86
C LYS A 38 -5.33 22.78 -1.29
N ARG A 39 -5.89 23.25 -2.41
CA ARG A 39 -7.16 22.73 -2.94
C ARG A 39 -6.99 21.27 -3.37
N LEU A 40 -5.89 20.96 -4.05
CA LEU A 40 -5.60 19.58 -4.47
C LEU A 40 -5.29 18.69 -3.27
N ASP A 41 -4.57 19.19 -2.26
CA ASP A 41 -4.33 18.46 -1.01
C ASP A 41 -5.65 18.08 -0.32
N ILE A 42 -6.65 18.96 -0.35
CA ILE A 42 -7.99 18.66 0.18
C ILE A 42 -8.70 17.62 -0.68
N LEU A 43 -8.60 17.72 -2.01
CA LEU A 43 -9.25 16.77 -2.93
C LEU A 43 -8.68 15.36 -2.82
N VAL A 44 -7.39 15.19 -2.55
CA VAL A 44 -6.80 13.86 -2.30
C VAL A 44 -7.07 13.33 -0.89
N GLN A 45 -7.62 14.15 0.00
CA GLN A 45 -8.14 13.66 1.28
C GLN A 45 -9.59 13.21 1.17
N ASP A 46 -10.27 13.51 0.06
CA ASP A 46 -11.65 13.12 -0.15
C ASP A 46 -11.80 11.59 -0.07
N GLY A 47 -12.86 11.15 0.61
CA GLY A 47 -13.14 9.74 0.81
C GLY A 47 -13.19 8.97 -0.51
N VAL A 48 -13.64 9.60 -1.60
CA VAL A 48 -13.74 8.88 -2.87
C VAL A 48 -12.38 8.53 -3.46
N PHE A 49 -11.34 9.34 -3.23
CA PHE A 49 -9.97 8.98 -3.61
C PHE A 49 -9.33 8.03 -2.61
N THR A 50 -9.55 8.26 -1.31
CA THR A 50 -8.80 7.60 -0.24
C THR A 50 -9.37 6.27 0.22
N ASN A 51 -10.62 5.95 -0.12
CA ASN A 51 -11.24 4.66 0.20
C ASN A 51 -10.41 3.48 -0.31
N ASN A 52 -9.82 3.61 -1.50
CA ASN A 52 -9.03 2.57 -2.14
C ASN A 52 -7.68 3.15 -2.56
N LEU A 53 -6.61 2.75 -1.87
CA LEU A 53 -5.27 3.14 -2.24
C LEU A 53 -4.49 1.94 -2.79
N ASN A 54 -3.99 2.11 -4.01
CA ASN A 54 -3.15 1.15 -4.70
C ASN A 54 -1.78 1.76 -5.00
N PHE A 55 -0.74 1.21 -4.38
CA PHE A 55 0.65 1.62 -4.53
C PHE A 55 1.53 0.49 -5.08
N VAL A 56 0.94 -0.43 -5.84
CA VAL A 56 1.71 -1.39 -6.65
C VAL A 56 2.22 -0.66 -7.87
N THR A 57 3.54 -0.48 -7.93
CA THR A 57 4.20 0.28 -8.99
C THR A 57 5.03 -0.64 -9.90
N THR A 58 5.16 -0.29 -11.17
CA THR A 58 6.18 -0.85 -12.05
C THR A 58 7.46 0.00 -12.10
N SER A 59 7.44 1.20 -11.51
CA SER A 59 8.55 2.16 -11.51
C SER A 59 8.99 2.51 -10.08
N LEU A 60 10.29 2.76 -9.91
CA LEU A 60 10.86 3.20 -8.63
C LEU A 60 10.20 4.52 -8.21
N ILE A 61 9.36 4.46 -7.20
CA ILE A 61 8.82 5.65 -6.55
C ILE A 61 9.99 6.36 -5.89
N THR A 62 10.31 7.57 -6.35
CA THR A 62 11.28 8.47 -5.72
C THR A 62 10.80 8.83 -4.32
N ASP A 63 11.66 8.61 -3.33
CA ASP A 63 11.27 8.62 -1.91
C ASP A 63 10.62 9.93 -1.46
N GLU A 64 11.14 11.10 -1.87
CA GLU A 64 10.64 12.39 -1.37
C GLU A 64 9.14 12.64 -1.61
N LYS A 65 8.62 12.19 -2.76
CA LYS A 65 7.22 12.40 -3.10
C LYS A 65 6.29 11.58 -2.24
N PHE A 66 6.68 10.33 -2.10
CA PHE A 66 5.95 9.35 -1.33
C PHE A 66 6.03 9.65 0.17
N ASP A 67 7.19 10.10 0.64
CA ASP A 67 7.40 10.47 2.03
C ASP A 67 6.53 11.66 2.42
N ARG A 68 6.39 12.69 1.57
CA ARG A 68 5.44 13.79 1.84
C ARG A 68 4.01 13.28 1.88
N PHE A 69 3.62 12.36 0.99
CA PHE A 69 2.28 11.79 1.03
C PHE A 69 2.02 11.06 2.36
N CYS A 70 2.93 10.17 2.76
CA CYS A 70 2.85 9.41 4.00
C CYS A 70 2.93 10.32 5.24
N THR A 71 3.66 11.43 5.18
CA THR A 71 3.87 12.32 6.33
C THR A 71 2.75 13.35 6.50
N TYR A 72 2.14 13.84 5.42
CA TYR A 72 1.25 15.02 5.49
C TYR A 72 -0.17 14.78 4.99
N ILE A 73 -0.37 13.85 4.06
CA ILE A 73 -1.67 13.64 3.40
C ILE A 73 -2.36 12.44 4.03
N LEU A 74 -1.71 11.29 4.01
CA LEU A 74 -2.24 10.03 4.50
C LEU A 74 -2.67 10.07 5.98
N PRO A 75 -1.94 10.74 6.90
CA PRO A 75 -2.37 10.84 8.29
C PRO A 75 -3.66 11.64 8.49
N ARG A 76 -4.10 12.41 7.49
CA ARG A 76 -5.37 13.17 7.56
C ARG A 76 -6.56 12.39 6.99
N SER A 77 -6.30 11.43 6.11
CA SER A 77 -7.34 10.64 5.43
C SER A 77 -7.32 9.16 5.78
N HIS A 78 -6.44 8.70 6.68
CA HIS A 78 -6.32 7.30 7.09
C HIS A 78 -7.67 6.66 7.51
N HIS A 79 -8.56 7.44 8.13
CA HIS A 79 -9.85 6.97 8.59
C HIS A 79 -10.83 6.71 7.44
N CYS A 80 -10.60 7.25 6.25
CA CYS A 80 -11.40 6.95 5.06
C CYS A 80 -10.94 5.67 4.35
N VAL A 81 -9.71 5.22 4.58
CA VAL A 81 -9.12 4.09 3.85
C VAL A 81 -9.81 2.78 4.23
N LYS A 82 -10.35 2.09 3.22
CA LYS A 82 -11.03 0.79 3.36
C LYS A 82 -10.27 -0.34 2.71
N LYS A 83 -9.49 -0.02 1.66
CA LYS A 83 -8.70 -0.96 0.88
C LYS A 83 -7.29 -0.42 0.67
N LEU A 84 -6.29 -1.20 1.06
CA LEU A 84 -4.87 -0.95 0.76
C LEU A 84 -4.33 -2.07 -0.12
N ILE A 85 -3.67 -1.70 -1.22
CA ILE A 85 -2.91 -2.61 -2.08
C ILE A 85 -1.49 -2.06 -2.16
N LEU A 86 -0.52 -2.79 -1.62
CA LEU A 86 0.83 -2.29 -1.36
C LEU A 86 1.88 -3.23 -1.93
N GLU A 87 2.98 -2.67 -2.43
CA GLU A 87 4.22 -3.41 -2.61
C GLU A 87 5.03 -3.40 -1.30
N ALA A 88 5.82 -4.46 -1.06
CA ALA A 88 6.65 -4.60 0.13
C ALA A 88 7.57 -3.38 0.41
N THR A 89 8.04 -2.69 -0.64
CA THR A 89 8.88 -1.48 -0.56
C THR A 89 8.17 -0.24 -0.02
N SER A 90 6.84 -0.19 -0.15
CA SER A 90 5.98 0.92 0.27
C SER A 90 5.23 0.62 1.57
N MET A 91 5.18 -0.67 1.95
CA MET A 91 4.39 -1.18 3.06
C MET A 91 4.70 -0.47 4.38
N GLU A 92 5.96 -0.42 4.78
CA GLU A 92 6.37 0.17 6.07
C GLU A 92 5.90 1.62 6.18
N ARG A 93 6.27 2.46 5.21
CA ARG A 93 5.95 3.89 5.21
C ARG A 93 4.45 4.16 5.28
N ILE A 94 3.66 3.37 4.55
CA ILE A 94 2.20 3.52 4.56
C ILE A 94 1.59 3.00 5.86
N LEU A 95 1.97 1.82 6.31
CA LEU A 95 1.41 1.25 7.53
C LEU A 95 1.79 2.07 8.77
N LEU A 96 2.95 2.73 8.76
CA LEU A 96 3.38 3.66 9.81
C LEU A 96 2.77 5.06 9.71
N ALA A 97 2.19 5.44 8.58
CA ALA A 97 1.63 6.77 8.38
C ALA A 97 0.36 7.05 9.22
N GLY A 98 -0.30 6.02 9.73
CA GLY A 98 -1.46 6.22 10.59
C GLY A 98 -2.18 4.93 10.96
N ASP A 99 -3.15 5.08 11.85
CA ASP A 99 -4.06 4.00 12.22
C ASP A 99 -5.19 3.93 11.18
N TYR A 100 -5.52 2.74 10.67
CA TYR A 100 -6.55 2.62 9.64
C TYR A 100 -7.83 1.97 10.17
N PRO A 101 -8.66 2.65 10.98
CA PRO A 101 -9.76 2.02 11.72
C PRO A 101 -10.82 1.38 10.83
N ASN A 102 -10.95 1.83 9.58
CA ASN A 102 -11.92 1.35 8.61
C ASN A 102 -11.31 0.42 7.53
N LEU A 103 -10.04 0.02 7.68
CA LEU A 103 -9.38 -0.87 6.73
C LEU A 103 -9.99 -2.26 6.82
N THR A 104 -10.68 -2.65 5.76
CA THR A 104 -11.35 -3.95 5.64
C THR A 104 -10.58 -4.92 4.76
N TYR A 105 -9.76 -4.42 3.84
CA TYR A 105 -8.98 -5.22 2.89
C TYR A 105 -7.54 -4.72 2.79
N LEU A 106 -6.59 -5.64 2.94
CA LEU A 106 -5.17 -5.40 2.73
C LEU A 106 -4.61 -6.44 1.74
N GLU A 107 -3.90 -5.97 0.73
CA GLU A 107 -3.20 -6.82 -0.22
C GLU A 107 -1.74 -6.42 -0.34
N LEU A 108 -0.85 -7.40 -0.20
CA LEU A 108 0.59 -7.20 -0.19
C LEU A 108 1.23 -7.92 -1.38
N PHE A 109 2.02 -7.18 -2.16
CA PHE A 109 2.77 -7.67 -3.32
C PHE A 109 4.26 -7.76 -3.04
N ASN A 110 4.90 -8.73 -3.70
CA ASN A 110 6.35 -8.97 -3.63
C ASN A 110 6.86 -9.10 -2.19
N PHE A 111 6.05 -9.72 -1.33
CA PHE A 111 6.38 -9.90 0.07
C PHE A 111 7.58 -10.85 0.22
N LYS A 112 8.63 -10.40 0.92
CA LYS A 112 9.84 -11.17 1.21
C LYS A 112 10.13 -11.12 2.71
N GLN A 113 10.20 -12.27 3.36
CA GLN A 113 10.38 -12.39 4.81
C GLN A 113 11.65 -11.70 5.35
N GLU A 114 12.75 -11.71 4.61
CA GLU A 114 14.02 -11.10 5.06
C GLU A 114 13.88 -9.61 5.38
N LYS A 115 13.03 -8.90 4.64
CA LYS A 115 12.76 -7.48 4.89
C LYS A 115 11.83 -7.29 6.08
N VAL A 116 10.85 -8.18 6.22
CA VAL A 116 9.80 -8.13 7.25
C VAL A 116 10.39 -8.26 8.65
N PHE A 117 11.34 -9.18 8.85
CA PHE A 117 12.02 -9.30 10.14
C PHE A 117 12.91 -8.11 10.46
N HIS A 118 13.56 -7.50 9.46
CA HIS A 118 14.35 -6.27 9.69
C HIS A 118 13.44 -5.12 10.13
N TYR A 119 12.27 -4.96 9.49
CA TYR A 119 11.27 -3.95 9.86
C TYR A 119 10.70 -4.16 11.27
N PHE A 120 10.52 -5.42 11.68
CA PHE A 120 10.04 -5.73 13.03
C PHE A 120 11.15 -5.70 14.11
N ALA A 121 12.43 -5.72 13.72
CA ALA A 121 13.58 -5.71 14.64
C ALA A 121 14.17 -4.30 14.87
N GLU A 122 14.25 -3.44 13.85
CA GLU A 122 14.79 -2.07 13.98
C GLU A 122 13.80 -1.09 14.62
N TYR A 123 12.51 -1.43 14.61
CA TYR A 123 11.47 -0.71 15.32
C TYR A 123 10.93 -1.62 16.44
N PRO A 124 11.41 -1.53 17.68
CA PRO A 124 10.93 -2.38 18.77
C PRO A 124 9.44 -2.17 19.10
N SER A 125 8.83 -1.08 18.61
CA SER A 125 7.37 -0.89 18.59
C SER A 125 6.64 -1.70 17.50
N LEU A 126 7.36 -2.50 16.72
CA LEU A 126 6.88 -3.31 15.62
C LEU A 126 7.27 -4.79 15.81
N SER A 127 8.04 -5.15 16.83
CA SER A 127 8.24 -6.54 17.26
C SER A 127 6.89 -7.23 17.38
N ILE A 128 6.68 -8.31 16.62
CA ILE A 128 5.45 -9.10 16.69
C ILE A 128 5.15 -9.56 18.14
N ASN A 129 6.17 -9.66 18.98
CA ASN A 129 6.07 -10.09 20.38
C ASN A 129 6.01 -8.94 21.41
N ASP A 130 6.36 -7.70 21.05
CA ASP A 130 6.41 -6.53 21.96
C ASP A 130 5.75 -5.26 21.38
N LEU A 131 4.86 -5.41 20.39
CA LEU A 131 4.06 -4.30 19.87
C LEU A 131 3.31 -3.63 21.04
N PRO A 132 3.49 -2.31 21.25
CA PRO A 132 2.65 -1.58 22.17
C PRO A 132 1.22 -1.76 21.66
N SER A 133 0.30 -2.01 22.59
CA SER A 133 -1.11 -2.39 22.39
C SER A 133 -1.96 -1.33 21.68
N ASN A 134 -1.40 -0.62 20.72
CA ASN A 134 -1.92 0.53 19.99
C ASN A 134 -1.53 0.51 18.52
N CYS A 135 -0.52 -0.26 18.08
CA CYS A 135 -0.31 -0.56 16.66
C CYS A 135 -1.18 -1.77 16.27
N TYR A 136 -2.50 -1.63 16.38
CA TYR A 136 -3.41 -2.63 15.85
C TYR A 136 -3.47 -2.47 14.34
N PHE A 137 -3.10 -3.52 13.61
CA PHE A 137 -3.80 -3.79 12.35
C PHE A 137 -5.28 -3.64 12.63
N SER A 138 -5.94 -2.79 11.83
CA SER A 138 -7.33 -2.42 11.98
C SER A 138 -8.14 -3.54 12.59
N SER A 139 -8.77 -3.28 13.73
CA SER A 139 -9.69 -4.26 14.31
C SER A 139 -10.78 -4.69 13.31
N SER A 140 -11.03 -3.90 12.26
CA SER A 140 -11.98 -4.19 11.18
C SER A 140 -11.40 -4.92 9.95
N LEU A 141 -10.13 -5.37 9.97
CA LEU A 141 -9.56 -6.11 8.85
C LEU A 141 -10.26 -7.46 8.71
N THR A 142 -11.01 -7.62 7.62
CA THR A 142 -11.80 -8.84 7.34
C THR A 142 -11.22 -9.68 6.23
N ALA A 143 -10.40 -9.08 5.35
CA ALA A 143 -9.72 -9.76 4.26
C ALA A 143 -8.23 -9.39 4.16
N LEU A 144 -7.38 -10.40 4.05
CA LEU A 144 -5.94 -10.27 3.85
C LEU A 144 -5.53 -11.13 2.65
N CYS A 145 -4.95 -10.50 1.65
CA CYS A 145 -4.37 -11.16 0.48
C CYS A 145 -2.85 -10.96 0.49
N ILE A 146 -2.09 -12.04 0.33
CA ILE A 146 -0.63 -11.96 0.28
C ILE A 146 -0.14 -12.65 -1.00
N ASN A 147 0.53 -11.88 -1.84
CA ASN A 147 1.25 -12.32 -3.02
C ASN A 147 2.72 -12.54 -2.64
N MET A 148 3.16 -13.80 -2.67
CA MET A 148 4.51 -14.20 -2.23
C MET A 148 5.17 -15.18 -3.20
N THR A 149 6.48 -15.29 -3.09
CA THR A 149 7.29 -16.24 -3.87
C THR A 149 7.74 -17.46 -3.07
N HIS A 150 7.49 -17.54 -1.77
CA HIS A 150 7.78 -18.72 -0.93
C HIS A 150 6.74 -18.80 0.21
N ILE A 151 6.28 -20.00 0.55
CA ILE A 151 5.16 -20.20 1.51
C ILE A 151 5.59 -20.03 2.97
N ASP A 152 6.86 -20.33 3.29
CA ASP A 152 7.39 -20.31 4.66
C ASP A 152 7.34 -18.90 5.29
N ASP A 153 7.17 -17.87 4.46
CA ASP A 153 7.11 -16.46 4.82
C ASP A 153 5.77 -16.03 5.44
N CYS A 154 4.67 -16.78 5.22
CA CYS A 154 3.31 -16.29 5.51
C CYS A 154 2.75 -16.67 6.88
N LEU A 155 3.19 -17.80 7.45
CA LEU A 155 2.60 -18.32 8.67
C LEU A 155 2.92 -17.45 9.90
N ALA A 156 4.02 -16.71 9.87
CA ALA A 156 4.41 -15.78 10.93
C ALA A 156 3.44 -14.58 11.08
N ILE A 157 2.64 -14.29 10.04
CA ILE A 157 1.69 -13.16 10.04
C ILE A 157 0.38 -13.54 10.77
N LEU A 158 0.08 -14.83 10.88
CA LEU A 158 -1.16 -15.35 11.49
C LEU A 158 -1.01 -15.66 12.98
N ASP A 159 -0.34 -14.80 13.74
CA ASP A 159 -0.09 -15.02 15.17
C ASP A 159 -1.33 -14.84 16.09
N GLY A 160 -2.54 -14.89 15.53
CA GLY A 160 -3.80 -14.81 16.28
C GLY A 160 -4.33 -13.40 16.55
N ARG A 161 -3.66 -12.34 16.05
CA ARG A 161 -4.11 -10.95 16.25
C ARG A 161 -5.21 -10.48 15.30
N LEU A 162 -5.36 -11.11 14.14
CA LEU A 162 -6.38 -10.76 13.14
C LEU A 162 -7.74 -11.41 13.46
N LYS A 163 -8.32 -11.08 14.61
CA LYS A 163 -9.52 -11.75 15.16
C LYS A 163 -10.78 -11.62 14.29
N GLN A 164 -10.87 -10.59 13.44
CA GLN A 164 -11.99 -10.38 12.53
C GLN A 164 -11.72 -10.89 11.11
N LEU A 165 -10.55 -11.51 10.86
CA LEU A 165 -10.20 -12.02 9.55
C LEU A 165 -11.11 -13.18 9.16
N THR A 166 -11.91 -12.97 8.12
CA THR A 166 -12.80 -13.98 7.54
C THR A 166 -12.22 -14.60 6.29
N THR A 167 -11.37 -13.84 5.59
CA THR A 167 -10.80 -14.21 4.30
C THR A 167 -9.29 -14.05 4.37
N PHE A 168 -8.58 -15.17 4.23
CA PHE A 168 -7.13 -15.18 4.09
C PHE A 168 -6.76 -15.86 2.78
N ILE A 169 -6.16 -15.10 1.86
CA ILE A 169 -5.78 -15.56 0.54
C ILE A 169 -4.26 -15.48 0.44
N VAL A 170 -3.64 -16.61 0.14
CA VAL A 170 -2.21 -16.70 -0.17
C VAL A 170 -2.06 -17.03 -1.65
N GLN A 171 -1.52 -16.08 -2.40
CA GLN A 171 -1.19 -16.24 -3.82
C GLN A 171 0.31 -16.50 -3.92
N ILE A 172 0.64 -17.73 -4.30
CA ILE A 172 2.02 -18.18 -4.45
C ILE A 172 2.38 -18.05 -5.92
N ASN A 173 3.13 -17.00 -6.25
CA ASN A 173 3.63 -16.74 -7.60
C ASN A 173 4.94 -17.52 -7.81
N CYS A 174 4.86 -18.85 -7.74
CA CYS A 174 5.98 -19.75 -8.03
C CYS A 174 5.64 -20.61 -9.24
N ILE A 175 6.22 -20.26 -10.38
CA ILE A 175 6.63 -21.25 -11.36
C ILE A 175 8.13 -21.07 -11.53
N SER A 176 8.89 -21.39 -10.48
CA SER A 176 10.26 -21.80 -10.74
C SER A 176 10.16 -23.20 -11.30
N ASP A 177 10.13 -23.32 -12.63
CA ASP A 177 10.55 -24.53 -13.33
C ASP A 177 12.02 -24.77 -12.97
N SER A 178 12.26 -25.23 -11.74
CA SER A 178 13.50 -25.91 -11.45
C SER A 178 13.48 -27.14 -12.36
N PRO A 179 14.43 -27.31 -13.30
CA PRO A 179 14.47 -28.49 -14.12
C PRO A 179 14.68 -29.68 -13.17
N LEU A 180 13.60 -30.37 -12.85
CA LEU A 180 13.59 -31.43 -11.85
C LEU A 180 14.45 -32.63 -12.28
N ILE A 181 14.90 -32.71 -13.54
CA ILE A 181 15.64 -33.87 -14.04
C ILE A 181 16.61 -33.47 -15.15
N SER A 182 17.91 -33.40 -14.84
CA SER A 182 18.96 -33.89 -15.75
C SER A 182 20.24 -34.28 -14.98
N ARG A 183 20.10 -35.02 -13.88
CA ARG A 183 21.16 -35.92 -13.45
C ARG A 183 20.75 -37.33 -13.83
N ASN A 184 21.09 -37.72 -15.06
CA ASN A 184 21.36 -39.11 -15.37
C ASN A 184 22.54 -39.18 -16.33
N MET A 185 23.65 -39.63 -15.74
CA MET A 185 24.71 -40.45 -16.34
C MET A 185 25.39 -39.96 -17.62
N ALA A 186 26.62 -39.48 -17.47
CA ALA A 186 27.70 -39.88 -18.36
C ALA A 186 28.87 -40.37 -17.48
N SER A 187 29.06 -41.68 -17.56
CA SER A 187 30.21 -42.47 -17.10
C SER A 187 31.53 -42.02 -17.70
#